data_AF-A0A212C263-F1
#
_entry.id   AF-A0A212C263-F1
#
_cell.length_a   1.000
_cell.length_b   1.000
_cell.length_c   1.000
_cell.angle_alpha   90.00
_cell.angle_beta   90.00
_cell.angle_gamma   90.00
#
_symmetry.space_group_name_H-M   'P 1'
#
loop_
_entity.id
_entity.type
_entity.pdbx_description
1 polymer ?
#
loop_
_entity_poly.entity_id
_entity_poly.type
_entity_poly.pdbx_seq_one_letter_code
_entity_poly.pdbx_strand_id
1 'polypeptide(L)'
;MAAQVTLEDALSNVDLLEELPLPDQQPCIEPPPSSLLYQPNFNTNFEDRNAFVTGIARYIEQATVHSSMNEMLEEGQEYAVMLYTWRSCSRAIPQVKCNEQPNRVEIYEKTVEVLEPEVTKLMNFMYFQRNAIERFCGEVRRLCHAERRKDFVSEAYLITLGKFINMFAVLDELKNMKCSVKNDHSAYKRAAQFLRKMADPQSIQESQNLSMFLANHNKITQSLQQQLEVISGYEELLADIVNLCVDYYENRMYLTPSEKHMLLKVMGFGLYLMDGSVSNIYKLDAKKRINLSKIDKYFK
;
A
#
# COMPACT_ATOMS: atom_id res chain seq x y z
N MET A 1 -55.08 -67.97 -41.12
CA MET A 1 -54.91 -68.90 -40.00
C MET A 1 -54.32 -68.11 -38.86
N ALA A 2 -55.15 -67.67 -37.91
CA ALA A 2 -54.71 -66.96 -36.72
C ALA A 2 -54.25 -68.00 -35.70
N ALA A 3 -52.99 -67.98 -35.30
CA ALA A 3 -52.48 -68.84 -34.24
C ALA A 3 -53.22 -68.49 -32.94
N GLN A 4 -53.87 -69.48 -32.31
CA GLN A 4 -54.46 -69.32 -30.97
C GLN A 4 -53.32 -69.17 -29.97
N VAL A 5 -53.18 -68.00 -29.36
CA VAL A 5 -52.23 -67.76 -28.27
C VAL A 5 -52.72 -68.51 -27.04
N THR A 6 -51.84 -69.31 -26.42
CA THR A 6 -52.20 -70.08 -25.22
C THR A 6 -52.22 -69.16 -23.99
N LEU A 7 -52.97 -69.55 -22.95
CA LEU A 7 -53.03 -68.79 -21.69
C LEU A 7 -51.63 -68.64 -21.06
N GLU A 8 -50.79 -69.66 -21.21
CA GLU A 8 -49.44 -69.69 -20.67
C GLU A 8 -48.53 -68.68 -21.37
N ASP A 9 -48.63 -68.56 -22.69
CA ASP A 9 -47.93 -67.52 -23.46
C ASP A 9 -48.42 -66.11 -23.07
N ALA A 10 -49.71 -65.95 -22.79
CA ALA A 10 -50.26 -64.66 -22.37
C ALA A 10 -49.74 -64.24 -20.99
N LEU A 11 -49.65 -65.18 -20.04
CA LEU A 11 -49.10 -64.92 -18.71
C LEU A 11 -47.60 -64.62 -18.77
N SER A 12 -46.83 -65.40 -19.53
CA SER A 12 -45.39 -65.17 -19.69
C SER A 12 -45.09 -63.79 -20.31
N ASN A 13 -45.92 -63.30 -21.24
CA ASN A 13 -45.77 -61.96 -21.79
C ASN A 13 -46.06 -60.85 -20.78
N VAL A 14 -46.94 -61.08 -19.80
CA VAL A 14 -47.19 -60.13 -18.72
C VAL A 14 -46.02 -60.10 -17.74
N ASP A 15 -45.47 -61.26 -17.39
CA ASP A 15 -44.29 -61.34 -16.51
C ASP A 15 -43.08 -60.60 -17.13
N LEU A 16 -42.92 -60.66 -18.46
CA LEU A 16 -41.90 -59.90 -19.19
C LEU A 16 -42.07 -58.37 -19.09
N LEU A 17 -43.27 -57.87 -18.74
CA LEU A 17 -43.48 -56.44 -18.51
C LEU A 17 -42.94 -55.97 -17.16
N GLU A 18 -42.78 -56.85 -16.17
CA GLU A 18 -42.16 -56.50 -14.88
C GLU A 18 -40.66 -56.22 -15.02
N GLU A 19 -39.99 -56.92 -15.93
CA GLU A 19 -38.56 -56.72 -16.20
C GLU A 19 -38.29 -55.59 -17.19
N LEU A 20 -39.34 -54.98 -17.76
CA LEU A 20 -39.20 -53.93 -18.76
C LEU A 20 -38.79 -52.64 -18.05
N PRO A 21 -37.54 -52.17 -18.24
CA PRO A 21 -37.12 -50.92 -17.63
C PRO A 21 -38.01 -49.82 -18.19
N LEU A 22 -38.73 -49.11 -17.32
CA LEU A 22 -39.41 -47.88 -17.65
C LEU A 22 -38.39 -46.75 -17.46
N PRO A 23 -37.63 -46.34 -18.50
CA PRO A 23 -36.73 -45.22 -18.34
C PRO A 23 -37.61 -43.99 -18.09
N ASP A 24 -37.61 -43.50 -16.87
CA ASP A 24 -38.24 -42.24 -16.48
C ASP A 24 -37.40 -41.11 -17.09
N GLN A 25 -37.46 -40.95 -18.42
CA GLN A 25 -36.81 -39.87 -19.16
C GLN A 25 -37.60 -38.57 -18.96
N GLN A 26 -37.95 -38.25 -17.72
CA GLN A 26 -38.45 -36.93 -17.42
C GLN A 26 -37.25 -35.98 -17.59
N PRO A 27 -37.28 -35.06 -18.58
CA PRO A 27 -36.19 -34.10 -18.72
C PRO A 27 -36.09 -33.33 -17.41
N CYS A 28 -34.93 -33.38 -16.75
CA CYS A 28 -34.68 -32.60 -15.55
C CYS A 28 -34.61 -31.12 -15.96
N ILE A 29 -35.75 -30.44 -15.88
CA ILE A 29 -35.89 -29.01 -16.23
C ILE A 29 -35.33 -28.13 -15.10
N GLU A 30 -35.14 -28.71 -13.90
CA GLU A 30 -34.59 -28.00 -12.75
C GLU A 30 -33.06 -28.09 -12.76
N PRO A 31 -32.35 -26.94 -12.75
CA PRO A 31 -30.92 -26.94 -12.55
C PRO A 31 -30.58 -27.52 -11.16
N PRO A 32 -29.43 -28.19 -10.99
CA PRO A 32 -28.99 -28.64 -9.69
C PRO A 32 -28.91 -27.46 -8.72
N PRO A 33 -29.21 -27.66 -7.42
CA PRO A 33 -29.19 -26.59 -6.45
C PRO A 33 -27.79 -25.97 -6.39
N SER A 34 -27.67 -24.72 -6.85
CA SER A 34 -26.45 -23.94 -6.72
C SER A 34 -26.41 -23.32 -5.33
N SER A 35 -25.36 -23.58 -4.58
CA SER A 35 -25.14 -22.90 -3.31
C SER A 35 -24.75 -21.46 -3.58
N LEU A 36 -25.61 -20.52 -3.20
CA LEU A 36 -25.30 -19.10 -3.21
C LEU A 36 -24.47 -18.79 -1.95
N LEU A 37 -23.15 -18.73 -2.11
CA LEU A 37 -22.24 -18.25 -1.09
C LEU A 37 -22.22 -16.72 -1.12
N TYR A 38 -22.74 -16.09 -0.06
CA TYR A 38 -22.62 -14.65 0.14
C TYR A 38 -21.37 -14.39 0.99
N GLN A 39 -20.32 -13.86 0.37
CA GLN A 39 -19.13 -13.42 1.10
C GLN A 39 -19.15 -11.88 1.15
N PRO A 40 -19.27 -11.27 2.34
CA PRO A 40 -19.22 -9.83 2.45
C PRO A 40 -17.82 -9.34 2.07
N ASN A 41 -17.73 -8.54 1.00
CA ASN A 41 -16.50 -7.88 0.60
C ASN A 41 -16.44 -6.48 1.25
N PHE A 42 -15.51 -6.28 2.19
CA PHE A 42 -15.28 -5.00 2.84
C PHE A 42 -14.19 -4.16 2.16
N ASN A 43 -13.76 -4.57 0.96
CA ASN A 43 -12.77 -3.83 0.19
C ASN A 43 -13.33 -2.45 -0.21
N THR A 44 -12.54 -1.40 0.03
CA THR A 44 -12.87 -0.03 -0.37
C THR A 44 -12.29 0.34 -1.73
N ASN A 45 -11.99 -0.64 -2.59
CA ASN A 45 -11.53 -0.42 -3.97
C ASN A 45 -12.67 -0.15 -4.96
N PHE A 46 -13.94 -0.17 -4.54
CA PHE A 46 -15.09 0.22 -5.37
C PHE A 46 -15.08 -0.43 -6.77
N GLU A 47 -14.92 -1.76 -6.83
CA GLU A 47 -14.81 -2.52 -8.10
C GLU A 47 -16.05 -2.33 -9.00
N ASP A 48 -17.20 -2.15 -8.37
CA ASP A 48 -18.51 -1.93 -8.98
C ASP A 48 -18.79 -0.46 -9.35
N ARG A 49 -17.82 0.46 -9.21
CA ARG A 49 -17.99 1.90 -9.50
C ARG A 49 -18.60 2.18 -10.88
N ASN A 50 -18.29 1.34 -11.87
CA ASN A 50 -18.78 1.46 -13.25
C ASN A 50 -20.24 1.06 -13.41
N ALA A 51 -20.82 0.30 -12.46
CA ALA A 51 -22.23 -0.04 -12.47
C ALA A 51 -23.12 1.15 -12.07
N PHE A 52 -22.56 2.14 -11.35
CA PHE A 52 -23.26 3.35 -10.89
C PHE A 52 -23.15 4.50 -11.91
N VAL A 53 -23.43 4.22 -13.19
CA VAL A 53 -23.36 5.20 -14.30
C VAL A 53 -24.31 6.40 -14.10
N THR A 54 -25.38 6.22 -13.33
CA THR A 54 -26.34 7.29 -12.96
C THR A 54 -25.83 8.19 -11.83
N GLY A 55 -24.68 7.88 -11.23
CA GLY A 55 -24.07 8.67 -10.17
C GLY A 55 -23.46 9.97 -10.68
N ILE A 56 -23.22 10.92 -9.76
CA ILE A 56 -22.45 12.12 -10.06
C ILE A 56 -21.04 11.69 -10.48
N ALA A 57 -20.60 12.05 -11.70
CA ALA A 57 -19.31 11.65 -12.28
C ALA A 57 -18.10 11.83 -11.33
N ARG A 58 -18.20 12.81 -10.41
CA ARG A 58 -17.21 13.10 -9.38
C ARG A 58 -16.99 11.97 -8.38
N TYR A 59 -18.03 11.20 -8.04
CA TYR A 59 -17.90 10.05 -7.14
C TYR A 59 -17.16 8.90 -7.82
N ILE A 60 -17.39 8.70 -9.12
CA ILE A 60 -16.65 7.72 -9.91
C ILE A 60 -15.17 8.11 -10.01
N GLU A 61 -14.86 9.41 -10.19
CA GLU A 61 -13.50 9.92 -10.14
C GLU A 61 -12.86 9.67 -8.76
N GLN A 62 -13.55 10.00 -7.66
CA GLN A 62 -13.02 9.75 -6.31
C GLN A 62 -12.81 8.26 -6.03
N ALA A 63 -13.76 7.40 -6.38
CA ALA A 63 -13.63 5.94 -6.25
C ALA A 63 -12.43 5.41 -7.05
N THR A 64 -12.18 5.98 -8.23
CA THR A 64 -11.06 5.58 -9.10
C THR A 64 -9.71 5.95 -8.51
N VAL A 65 -9.59 7.19 -8.04
CA VAL A 65 -8.38 7.64 -7.34
C VAL A 65 -8.18 6.84 -6.06
N HIS A 66 -9.24 6.63 -5.26
CA HIS A 66 -9.18 5.91 -4.01
C HIS A 66 -8.64 4.48 -4.20
N SER A 67 -9.17 3.73 -5.16
CA SER A 67 -8.69 2.37 -5.49
C SER A 67 -7.20 2.36 -5.83
N SER A 68 -6.76 3.26 -6.72
CA SER A 68 -5.34 3.35 -7.11
C SER A 68 -4.44 3.76 -5.93
N MET A 69 -4.96 4.55 -5.01
CA MET A 69 -4.25 4.95 -3.79
C MET A 69 -4.15 3.81 -2.77
N ASN A 70 -5.17 2.98 -2.66
CA ASN A 70 -5.13 1.78 -1.79
C ASN A 70 -4.07 0.78 -2.24
N GLU A 71 -3.97 0.50 -3.55
CA GLU A 71 -2.93 -0.39 -4.10
C GLU A 71 -1.52 0.10 -3.71
N MET A 72 -1.28 1.41 -3.76
CA MET A 72 0.00 2.00 -3.36
C MET A 72 0.22 1.98 -1.85
N LEU A 73 -0.83 2.05 -1.03
CA LEU A 73 -0.73 1.84 0.42
C LEU A 73 -0.36 0.40 0.77
N GLU A 74 -0.90 -0.57 0.03
CA GLU A 74 -0.55 -1.99 0.16
C GLU A 74 0.92 -2.22 -0.20
N GLU A 75 1.40 -1.69 -1.34
CA GLU A 75 2.82 -1.74 -1.71
C GLU A 75 3.72 -1.08 -0.64
N GLY A 76 3.29 0.07 -0.10
CA GLY A 76 4.02 0.74 0.99
C GLY A 76 4.09 -0.08 2.27
N GLN A 77 3.05 -0.87 2.57
CA GLN A 77 3.05 -1.79 3.69
C GLN A 77 4.07 -2.93 3.49
N GLU A 78 4.25 -3.42 2.26
CA GLU A 78 5.28 -4.42 1.96
C GLU A 78 6.69 -3.87 2.26
N TYR A 79 6.98 -2.63 1.87
CA TYR A 79 8.25 -1.99 2.21
C TYR A 79 8.42 -1.75 3.71
N ALA A 80 7.34 -1.40 4.42
CA ALA A 80 7.38 -1.27 5.88
C ALA A 80 7.72 -2.61 6.55
N VAL A 81 7.11 -3.71 6.10
CA VAL A 81 7.44 -5.06 6.57
C VAL A 81 8.90 -5.39 6.25
N MET A 82 9.34 -5.17 5.01
CA MET A 82 10.72 -5.40 4.58
C MET A 82 11.73 -4.70 5.47
N LEU A 83 11.55 -3.40 5.74
CA LEU A 83 12.43 -2.61 6.60
C LEU A 83 12.37 -3.09 8.06
N TYR A 84 11.17 -3.40 8.57
CA TYR A 84 10.98 -3.90 9.92
C TYR A 84 11.68 -5.23 10.14
N THR A 85 11.57 -6.16 9.18
CA THR A 85 12.20 -7.48 9.25
C THR A 85 13.66 -7.48 8.81
N TRP A 86 14.18 -6.38 8.27
CA TRP A 86 15.56 -6.31 7.79
C TRP A 86 16.56 -6.71 8.88
N ARG A 87 17.41 -7.70 8.55
CA ARG A 87 18.54 -8.14 9.37
C ARG A 87 19.82 -7.97 8.58
N SER A 88 20.90 -7.63 9.27
CA SER A 88 22.17 -7.36 8.60
C SER A 88 22.73 -8.61 7.95
N CYS A 89 22.82 -8.59 6.62
CA CYS A 89 23.44 -9.67 5.85
C CYS A 89 24.97 -9.54 5.88
N SER A 90 25.50 -8.31 5.85
CA SER A 90 26.95 -8.06 5.83
C SER A 90 27.68 -8.58 7.06
N ARG A 91 27.01 -8.68 8.22
CA ARG A 91 27.58 -9.27 9.45
C ARG A 91 27.87 -10.76 9.34
N ALA A 92 27.11 -11.50 8.52
CA ALA A 92 27.31 -12.93 8.31
C ALA A 92 28.40 -13.23 7.28
N ILE A 93 28.75 -12.23 6.44
CA ILE A 93 29.72 -12.38 5.36
C ILE A 93 31.14 -12.17 5.91
N PRO A 94 32.10 -13.08 5.61
CA PRO A 94 33.50 -12.90 5.96
C PRO A 94 34.04 -11.55 5.48
N GLN A 95 34.67 -10.79 6.37
CA GLN A 95 35.26 -9.50 6.02
C GLN A 95 36.72 -9.67 5.58
N VAL A 96 37.12 -8.88 4.59
CA VAL A 96 38.51 -8.81 4.14
C VAL A 96 39.36 -8.19 5.26
N LYS A 97 40.40 -8.92 5.71
CA LYS A 97 41.26 -8.50 6.83
C LYS A 97 42.42 -7.61 6.39
N CYS A 98 43.01 -7.91 5.24
CA CYS A 98 44.12 -7.15 4.66
C CYS A 98 44.08 -7.17 3.12
N ASN A 99 44.81 -6.25 2.51
CA ASN A 99 44.84 -6.14 1.05
C ASN A 99 45.55 -7.29 0.35
N GLU A 100 46.45 -7.98 1.04
CA GLU A 100 47.25 -9.09 0.53
C GLU A 100 46.57 -10.45 0.69
N GLN A 101 45.35 -10.47 1.23
CA GLN A 101 44.60 -11.70 1.48
C GLN A 101 44.29 -12.42 0.14
N PRO A 102 44.69 -13.70 -0.02
CA PRO A 102 44.62 -14.40 -1.30
C PRO A 102 43.17 -14.62 -1.79
N ASN A 103 42.23 -14.89 -0.89
CA ASN A 103 40.82 -15.08 -1.22
C ASN A 103 39.99 -13.78 -1.18
N ARG A 104 40.64 -12.61 -1.24
CA ARG A 104 39.94 -11.31 -1.22
C ARG A 104 38.94 -11.14 -2.36
N VAL A 105 39.30 -11.59 -3.57
CA VAL A 105 38.44 -11.49 -4.75
C VAL A 105 37.18 -12.34 -4.56
N GLU A 106 37.36 -13.61 -4.18
CA GLU A 106 36.26 -14.55 -3.91
C GLU A 106 35.30 -14.03 -2.83
N ILE A 107 35.84 -13.46 -1.73
CA ILE A 107 35.02 -12.85 -0.68
C ILE A 107 34.16 -11.72 -1.26
N TYR A 108 34.74 -10.84 -2.09
CA TYR A 108 33.97 -9.74 -2.68
C TYR A 108 32.96 -10.21 -3.71
N GLU A 109 33.27 -11.24 -4.50
CA GLU A 109 32.32 -11.85 -5.44
C GLU A 109 31.11 -12.41 -4.71
N LYS A 110 31.34 -13.18 -3.64
CA LYS A 110 30.27 -13.71 -2.79
C LYS A 110 29.53 -12.62 -2.01
N THR A 111 30.22 -11.56 -1.62
CA THR A 111 29.59 -10.39 -0.98
C THR A 111 28.59 -9.73 -1.91
N VAL A 112 28.97 -9.52 -3.18
CA VAL A 112 28.07 -8.97 -4.19
C VAL A 112 26.91 -9.91 -4.45
N GLU A 113 27.17 -11.19 -4.70
CA GLU A 113 26.12 -12.20 -4.96
C GLU A 113 25.04 -12.24 -3.87
N VAL A 114 25.43 -12.16 -2.60
CA VAL A 114 24.49 -12.19 -1.47
C VAL A 114 23.77 -10.86 -1.27
N LEU A 115 24.45 -9.72 -1.42
CA LEU A 115 23.89 -8.41 -1.09
C LEU A 115 23.17 -7.72 -2.25
N GLU A 116 23.44 -8.12 -3.50
CA GLU A 116 22.80 -7.57 -4.70
C GLU A 116 21.25 -7.60 -4.64
N PRO A 117 20.59 -8.74 -4.35
CA PRO A 117 19.12 -8.76 -4.27
C PRO A 117 18.58 -7.85 -3.17
N GLU A 118 19.29 -7.73 -2.04
CA GLU A 118 18.90 -6.82 -0.95
C GLU A 118 19.05 -5.36 -1.36
N VAL A 119 20.15 -4.99 -2.02
CA VAL A 119 20.34 -3.62 -2.53
C VAL A 119 19.30 -3.27 -3.59
N THR A 120 18.90 -4.21 -4.45
CA THR A 120 17.82 -4.01 -5.41
C THR A 120 16.50 -3.67 -4.70
N LYS A 121 16.17 -4.34 -3.60
CA LYS A 121 14.97 -3.98 -2.80
C LYS A 121 15.05 -2.55 -2.26
N LEU A 122 16.23 -2.09 -1.84
CA LEU A 122 16.44 -0.72 -1.36
C LEU A 122 16.32 0.31 -2.49
N MET A 123 16.78 -0.03 -3.69
CA MET A 123 16.58 0.79 -4.89
C MET A 123 15.08 0.92 -5.20
N ASN A 124 14.35 -0.20 -5.22
CA ASN A 124 12.90 -0.21 -5.45
C ASN A 124 12.16 0.61 -4.40
N PHE A 125 12.53 0.49 -3.11
CA PHE A 125 11.99 1.32 -2.04
C PHE A 125 12.23 2.82 -2.28
N MET A 126 13.44 3.22 -2.70
CA MET A 126 13.75 4.61 -3.02
C MET A 126 12.89 5.14 -4.18
N TYR A 127 12.67 4.33 -5.23
CA TYR A 127 11.82 4.70 -6.36
C TYR A 127 10.33 4.78 -5.98
N PHE A 128 9.83 3.77 -5.26
CA PHE A 128 8.48 3.74 -4.72
C PHE A 128 8.19 5.01 -3.92
N GLN A 129 9.08 5.34 -2.99
CA GLN A 129 8.94 6.51 -2.14
C GLN A 129 8.85 7.83 -2.93
N ARG A 130 9.65 7.97 -4.00
CA ARG A 130 9.58 9.14 -4.89
C ARG A 130 8.23 9.20 -5.61
N ASN A 131 7.80 8.08 -6.19
CA ASN A 131 6.52 7.97 -6.89
C ASN A 131 5.33 8.24 -5.96
N ALA A 132 5.37 7.69 -4.74
CA ALA A 132 4.32 7.87 -3.75
C ALA A 132 4.18 9.34 -3.31
N ILE A 133 5.29 10.05 -3.07
CA ILE A 133 5.24 11.50 -2.78
C ILE A 133 4.63 12.24 -3.96
N GLU A 134 5.11 11.97 -5.19
CA GLU A 134 4.63 12.66 -6.38
C GLU A 134 3.11 12.47 -6.58
N ARG A 135 2.62 11.22 -6.41
CA ARG A 135 1.20 10.92 -6.52
C ARG A 135 0.39 11.61 -5.42
N PHE A 136 0.84 11.55 -4.17
CA PHE A 136 0.17 12.22 -3.05
C PHE A 136 0.10 13.74 -3.25
N CYS A 137 1.22 14.38 -3.59
CA CYS A 137 1.27 15.81 -3.88
C CYS A 137 0.44 16.18 -5.12
N GLY A 138 0.36 15.30 -6.11
CA GLY A 138 -0.53 15.45 -7.26
C GLY A 138 -2.00 15.54 -6.85
N GLU A 139 -2.45 14.66 -5.95
CA GLU A 139 -3.82 14.69 -5.42
C GLU A 139 -4.07 15.93 -4.55
N VAL A 140 -3.13 16.30 -3.68
CA VAL A 140 -3.23 17.55 -2.89
C VAL A 140 -3.36 18.75 -3.82
N ARG A 141 -2.55 18.83 -4.87
CA ARG A 141 -2.63 19.91 -5.87
C ARG A 141 -3.98 19.96 -6.58
N ARG A 142 -4.54 18.80 -6.94
CA ARG A 142 -5.85 18.69 -7.58
C ARG A 142 -6.98 19.16 -6.65
N LEU A 143 -6.94 18.76 -5.38
CA LEU A 143 -7.94 19.11 -4.38
C LEU A 143 -7.87 20.58 -3.92
N CYS A 144 -6.67 21.15 -3.86
CA CYS A 144 -6.47 22.55 -3.48
C CYS A 144 -6.72 23.54 -4.63
N HIS A 145 -6.90 23.07 -5.87
CA HIS A 145 -7.13 23.93 -7.03
C HIS A 145 -8.35 24.85 -6.82
N ALA A 146 -8.24 26.13 -7.16
CA ALA A 146 -9.24 27.16 -6.83
C ALA A 146 -10.68 26.81 -7.28
N GLU A 147 -10.80 26.16 -8.44
CA GLU A 147 -12.09 25.71 -9.01
C GLU A 147 -12.66 24.48 -8.30
N ARG A 148 -11.80 23.63 -7.72
CA ARG A 148 -12.19 22.36 -7.08
C ARG A 148 -12.22 22.45 -5.55
N ARG A 149 -11.68 23.51 -4.95
CA ARG A 149 -11.62 23.69 -3.49
C ARG A 149 -13.00 23.73 -2.81
N LYS A 150 -14.06 24.05 -3.56
CA LYS A 150 -15.45 24.03 -3.08
C LYS A 150 -16.17 22.72 -3.36
N ASP A 151 -15.53 21.78 -4.05
CA ASP A 151 -16.13 20.49 -4.34
C ASP A 151 -16.16 19.63 -3.07
N PHE A 152 -17.19 18.80 -2.99
CA PHE A 152 -17.31 17.82 -1.92
C PHE A 152 -16.17 16.79 -2.00
N VAL A 153 -15.46 16.60 -0.89
CA VAL A 153 -14.46 15.55 -0.70
C VAL A 153 -15.01 14.57 0.35
N SER A 154 -15.10 13.29 0.00
CA SER A 154 -15.60 12.29 0.93
C SER A 154 -14.64 12.05 2.11
N GLU A 155 -15.18 11.76 3.29
CA GLU A 155 -14.38 11.41 4.47
C GLU A 155 -13.46 10.22 4.20
N ALA A 156 -13.96 9.20 3.49
CA ALA A 156 -13.18 8.04 3.10
C ALA A 156 -11.92 8.45 2.30
N TYR A 157 -12.05 9.46 1.43
CA TYR A 157 -10.91 9.95 0.66
C TYR A 157 -9.93 10.75 1.53
N LEU A 158 -10.42 11.60 2.43
CA LEU A 158 -9.56 12.31 3.40
C LEU A 158 -8.80 11.35 4.33
N ILE A 159 -9.46 10.29 4.80
CA ILE A 159 -8.82 9.23 5.58
C ILE A 159 -7.76 8.49 4.75
N THR A 160 -8.00 8.21 3.48
CA THR A 160 -6.98 7.61 2.60
C THR A 160 -5.77 8.52 2.45
N LEU A 161 -5.95 9.84 2.30
CA LEU A 161 -4.83 10.80 2.35
C LEU A 161 -4.12 10.78 3.72
N GLY A 162 -4.86 10.66 4.83
CA GLY A 162 -4.30 10.45 6.16
C GLY A 162 -3.45 9.17 6.24
N LYS A 163 -3.92 8.05 5.67
CA LYS A 163 -3.16 6.80 5.62
C LYS A 163 -1.83 6.97 4.89
N PHE A 164 -1.78 7.78 3.83
CA PHE A 164 -0.52 8.13 3.15
C PHE A 164 0.45 8.91 4.07
N ILE A 165 -0.05 9.91 4.79
CA ILE A 165 0.77 10.65 5.77
C ILE A 165 1.36 9.69 6.80
N ASN A 166 0.55 8.78 7.33
CA ASN A 166 1.03 7.72 8.24
C ASN A 166 2.05 6.79 7.57
N MET A 167 1.82 6.37 6.32
CA MET A 167 2.75 5.50 5.59
C MET A 167 4.13 6.17 5.44
N PHE A 168 4.18 7.43 5.01
CA PHE A 168 5.44 8.17 4.88
C PHE A 168 6.18 8.29 6.21
N ALA A 169 5.46 8.63 7.28
CA ALA A 169 6.01 8.71 8.63
C ALA A 169 6.62 7.38 9.08
N VAL A 170 5.88 6.28 8.91
CA VAL A 170 6.33 4.94 9.31
C VAL A 170 7.54 4.48 8.50
N LEU A 171 7.53 4.69 7.18
CA LEU A 171 8.64 4.31 6.30
C LEU A 171 9.92 5.09 6.63
N ASP A 172 9.81 6.39 6.91
CA ASP A 172 10.97 7.21 7.27
C ASP A 172 11.57 6.79 8.60
N GLU A 173 10.74 6.60 9.63
CA GLU A 173 11.19 6.15 10.94
C GLU A 173 11.83 4.76 10.87
N LEU A 174 11.21 3.80 10.17
CA LEU A 174 11.79 2.47 9.99
C LEU A 174 13.14 2.53 9.26
N LYS A 175 13.25 3.36 8.21
CA LYS A 175 14.52 3.58 7.50
C LYS A 175 15.58 4.18 8.44
N ASN A 176 15.20 5.16 9.25
CA ASN A 176 16.13 5.88 10.13
C ASN A 176 16.64 5.00 11.28
N MET A 177 15.78 4.17 11.89
CA MET A 177 16.13 3.27 12.99
C MET A 177 17.05 2.11 12.59
N LYS A 178 17.10 1.74 11.30
CA LYS A 178 17.77 0.52 10.83
C LYS A 178 19.17 0.80 10.28
N CYS A 179 20.17 0.93 11.16
CA CYS A 179 21.58 1.06 10.76
C CYS A 179 22.09 -0.09 9.87
N SER A 180 21.52 -1.30 9.99
CA SER A 180 21.88 -2.46 9.16
C SER A 180 21.69 -2.22 7.66
N VAL A 181 20.65 -1.47 7.28
CA VAL A 181 20.36 -1.15 5.87
C VAL A 181 21.50 -0.34 5.25
N LYS A 182 21.95 0.71 5.96
CA LYS A 182 23.10 1.53 5.59
C LYS A 182 24.39 0.70 5.48
N ASN A 183 24.62 -0.17 6.45
CA ASN A 183 25.82 -0.99 6.52
C ASN A 183 25.90 -2.03 5.40
N ASP A 184 24.79 -2.73 5.13
CA ASP A 184 24.71 -3.74 4.06
C ASP A 184 24.94 -3.09 2.69
N HIS A 185 24.28 -1.96 2.42
CA HIS A 185 24.53 -1.19 1.19
C HIS A 185 25.98 -0.70 1.08
N SER A 186 26.59 -0.23 2.18
CA SER A 186 27.99 0.21 2.18
C SER A 186 28.97 -0.96 1.93
N ALA A 187 28.67 -2.15 2.44
CA ALA A 187 29.47 -3.35 2.19
C ALA A 187 29.36 -3.78 0.73
N TYR A 188 28.16 -3.82 0.17
CA TYR A 188 27.91 -4.08 -1.24
C TYR A 188 28.67 -3.09 -2.14
N LYS A 189 28.54 -1.79 -1.88
CA LYS A 189 29.16 -0.74 -2.69
C LYS A 189 30.69 -0.89 -2.74
N ARG A 190 31.34 -1.17 -1.61
CA ARG A 190 32.80 -1.42 -1.56
C ARG A 190 33.21 -2.63 -2.41
N ALA A 191 32.48 -3.73 -2.30
CA ALA A 191 32.75 -4.95 -3.05
C ALA A 191 32.52 -4.75 -4.56
N ALA A 192 31.41 -4.14 -4.94
CA ALA A 192 31.05 -3.88 -6.34
C ALA A 192 32.03 -2.92 -7.03
N GLN A 193 32.49 -1.87 -6.32
CA GLN A 193 33.52 -0.96 -6.81
C GLN A 193 34.86 -1.67 -7.03
N PHE A 194 35.28 -2.53 -6.08
CA PHE A 194 36.50 -3.31 -6.22
C PHE A 194 36.46 -4.23 -7.46
N LEU A 195 35.33 -4.89 -7.69
CA LEU A 195 35.13 -5.78 -8.85
C LEU A 195 34.85 -5.03 -10.16
N ARG A 196 34.82 -3.69 -10.15
CA ARG A 196 34.49 -2.85 -11.31
C ARG A 196 33.13 -3.20 -11.95
N LYS A 197 32.18 -3.73 -11.16
CA LYS A 197 30.83 -4.07 -11.63
C LYS A 197 29.94 -2.85 -11.88
N MET A 198 30.32 -1.68 -11.37
CA MET A 198 29.65 -0.39 -11.61
C MET A 198 30.51 0.51 -12.48
N ALA A 199 30.49 0.24 -13.80
CA ALA A 199 31.26 0.99 -14.79
C ALA A 199 30.44 2.06 -15.52
N ASP A 200 29.11 1.92 -15.52
CA ASP A 200 28.22 2.82 -16.23
C ASP A 200 27.92 4.09 -15.39
N PRO A 201 28.01 5.31 -15.97
CA PRO A 201 27.75 6.56 -15.26
C PRO A 201 26.37 6.64 -14.58
N GLN A 202 25.33 6.07 -15.19
CA GLN A 202 23.98 6.07 -14.63
C GLN A 202 23.92 5.19 -13.37
N SER A 203 24.51 3.99 -13.43
CA SER A 203 24.57 3.08 -12.28
C SER A 203 25.30 3.69 -11.08
N ILE A 204 26.36 4.47 -11.34
CA ILE A 204 27.12 5.18 -10.31
C ILE A 204 26.25 6.27 -9.67
N GLN A 205 25.54 7.05 -10.49
CA GLN A 205 24.65 8.11 -10.01
C GLN A 205 23.52 7.53 -9.15
N GLU A 206 22.91 6.43 -9.57
CA GLU A 206 21.84 5.76 -8.83
C GLU A 206 22.32 5.22 -7.48
N SER A 207 23.49 4.56 -7.45
CA SER A 207 24.13 4.12 -6.21
C SER A 207 24.43 5.29 -5.26
N GLN A 208 24.83 6.45 -5.82
CA GLN A 208 25.06 7.65 -5.03
C GLN A 208 23.75 8.24 -4.48
N ASN A 209 22.69 8.28 -5.28
CA ASN A 209 21.36 8.71 -4.84
C ASN A 209 20.84 7.83 -3.69
N LEU A 210 20.98 6.50 -3.81
CA LEU A 210 20.62 5.57 -2.74
C LEU A 210 21.46 5.80 -1.49
N SER A 211 22.76 6.02 -1.64
CA SER A 211 23.65 6.35 -0.52
C SER A 211 23.13 7.56 0.27
N MET A 212 22.77 8.64 -0.44
CA MET A 212 22.24 9.87 0.17
C MET A 212 20.85 9.66 0.79
N PHE A 213 19.98 8.89 0.14
CA PHE A 213 18.66 8.57 0.65
C PHE A 213 18.70 7.82 1.98
N LEU A 214 19.57 6.82 2.09
CA LEU A 214 19.75 6.02 3.29
C LEU A 214 20.47 6.79 4.41
N ALA A 215 21.42 7.67 4.05
CA ALA A 215 22.22 8.42 5.02
C ALA A 215 21.42 9.56 5.70
N ASN A 216 20.59 10.28 4.94
CA ASN A 216 19.89 11.45 5.43
C ASN A 216 18.71 11.07 6.34
N HIS A 217 18.72 11.55 7.58
CA HIS A 217 17.60 11.38 8.51
C HIS A 217 16.38 12.18 8.03
N ASN A 218 15.19 11.64 8.24
CA ASN A 218 13.90 12.25 7.87
C ASN A 218 13.78 12.66 6.38
N LYS A 219 14.50 11.97 5.48
CA LYS A 219 14.57 12.37 4.07
C LYS A 219 13.21 12.31 3.38
N ILE A 220 12.38 11.33 3.74
CA ILE A 220 11.03 11.15 3.17
C ILE A 220 10.15 12.32 3.58
N THR A 221 10.11 12.58 4.89
CA THR A 221 9.29 13.64 5.48
C THR A 221 9.69 15.02 4.95
N GLN A 222 11.00 15.30 4.89
CA GLN A 222 11.51 16.56 4.34
C GLN A 222 11.16 16.72 2.85
N SER A 223 11.31 15.68 2.04
CA SER A 223 10.95 15.76 0.61
C SER A 223 9.44 15.93 0.41
N LEU A 224 8.62 15.30 1.26
CA LEU A 224 7.17 15.49 1.24
C LEU A 224 6.80 16.95 1.59
N GLN A 225 7.33 17.48 2.70
CA GLN A 225 7.08 18.87 3.12
C GLN A 225 7.49 19.88 2.05
N GLN A 226 8.68 19.72 1.47
CA GLN A 226 9.17 20.60 0.39
C GLN A 226 8.24 20.61 -0.83
N GLN A 227 7.69 19.46 -1.23
CA GLN A 227 6.77 19.40 -2.38
C GLN A 227 5.37 19.93 -2.05
N LEU A 228 4.92 19.79 -0.79
CA LEU A 228 3.65 20.34 -0.33
C LEU A 228 3.68 21.87 -0.23
N GLU A 229 4.77 22.46 0.24
CA GLU A 229 4.89 23.93 0.40
C GLU A 229 4.74 24.70 -0.92
N VAL A 230 4.98 24.04 -2.06
CA VAL A 230 4.80 24.64 -3.39
C VAL A 230 3.32 24.74 -3.77
N ILE A 231 2.44 23.96 -3.13
CA ILE A 231 1.01 23.89 -3.46
C ILE A 231 0.25 24.93 -2.65
N SER A 232 -0.41 25.87 -3.32
CA SER A 232 -1.23 26.88 -2.64
C SER A 232 -2.43 26.24 -1.92
N GLY A 233 -2.58 26.51 -0.61
CA GLY A 233 -3.71 26.03 0.19
C GLY A 233 -3.59 24.57 0.64
N TYR A 234 -2.41 23.96 0.57
CA TYR A 234 -2.17 22.60 1.06
C TYR A 234 -2.46 22.47 2.56
N GLU A 235 -2.17 23.52 3.33
CA GLU A 235 -2.35 23.58 4.78
C GLU A 235 -3.82 23.48 5.17
N GLU A 236 -4.71 23.98 4.31
CA GLU A 236 -6.15 23.92 4.54
C GLU A 236 -6.67 22.49 4.34
N LEU A 237 -6.19 21.77 3.33
CA LEU A 237 -6.54 20.36 3.13
C LEU A 237 -5.97 19.47 4.24
N LEU A 238 -4.72 19.71 4.65
CA LEU A 238 -4.11 18.98 5.77
C LEU A 238 -4.87 19.23 7.07
N ALA A 239 -5.38 20.44 7.30
CA ALA A 239 -6.22 20.75 8.45
C ALA A 239 -7.53 19.96 8.43
N ASP A 240 -8.16 19.75 7.27
CA ASP A 240 -9.35 18.88 7.17
C ASP A 240 -9.04 17.43 7.54
N ILE A 241 -7.92 16.89 7.03
CA ILE A 241 -7.48 15.54 7.35
C ILE A 241 -7.21 15.40 8.85
N VAL A 242 -6.49 16.35 9.45
CA VAL A 242 -6.16 16.33 10.88
C VAL A 242 -7.42 16.46 11.74
N ASN A 243 -8.33 17.38 11.42
CA ASN A 243 -9.57 17.55 12.17
C ASN A 243 -10.46 16.30 12.09
N LEU A 244 -10.54 15.66 10.92
CA LEU A 244 -11.24 14.39 10.76
C LEU A 244 -10.62 13.30 11.63
N CYS A 245 -9.28 13.22 11.69
CA CYS A 245 -8.60 12.26 12.55
C CYS A 245 -8.85 12.52 14.05
N VAL A 246 -8.91 13.79 14.46
CA VAL A 246 -9.27 14.19 15.83
C VAL A 246 -10.69 13.74 16.15
N ASP A 247 -11.65 14.01 15.25
CA ASP A 247 -13.05 13.63 15.43
C ASP A 247 -13.20 12.11 15.55
N TYR A 248 -12.58 11.35 14.65
CA TYR A 248 -12.61 9.89 14.69
C TYR A 248 -11.98 9.34 15.97
N TYR A 249 -10.90 9.97 16.46
CA TYR A 249 -10.25 9.54 17.68
C TYR A 249 -11.12 9.80 18.93
N GLU A 250 -11.76 10.98 19.01
CA GLU A 250 -12.65 11.34 20.11
C GLU A 250 -13.91 10.48 20.18
N ASN A 251 -14.55 10.30 19.03
CA ASN A 251 -15.78 9.55 18.92
C ASN A 251 -15.55 8.04 18.90
N ARG A 252 -14.30 7.59 19.04
CA ARG A 252 -13.89 6.18 19.01
C ARG A 252 -14.34 5.48 17.71
N MET A 253 -14.26 6.20 16.59
CA MET A 253 -14.52 5.70 15.24
C MET A 253 -13.30 4.93 14.71
N TYR A 254 -12.85 3.94 15.47
CA TYR A 254 -11.78 3.01 15.11
C TYR A 254 -12.09 1.63 15.72
N LEU A 255 -11.75 0.57 15.00
CA LEU A 255 -12.00 -0.79 15.46
C LEU A 255 -10.71 -1.44 15.97
N THR A 256 -9.59 -1.21 15.27
CA THR A 256 -8.30 -1.85 15.59
C THR A 256 -7.33 -0.90 16.29
N PRO A 257 -6.38 -1.44 17.09
CA PRO A 257 -5.29 -0.64 17.64
C PRO A 257 -4.44 0.03 16.54
N SER A 258 -4.30 -0.61 15.37
CA SER A 258 -3.57 -0.05 14.23
C SER A 258 -4.23 1.23 13.72
N GLU A 259 -5.56 1.21 13.53
CA GLU A 259 -6.33 2.40 13.14
C GLU A 259 -6.21 3.52 14.18
N LYS A 260 -6.35 3.17 15.47
CA LYS A 260 -6.18 4.14 16.56
C LYS A 260 -4.82 4.83 16.50
N HIS A 261 -3.74 4.07 16.33
CA HIS A 261 -2.39 4.62 16.24
C HIS A 261 -2.15 5.39 14.93
N MET A 262 -2.79 4.99 13.84
CA MET A 262 -2.76 5.72 12.57
C MET A 262 -3.33 7.13 12.78
N LEU A 263 -4.50 7.27 13.40
CA LEU A 263 -5.10 8.58 13.70
C LEU A 263 -4.15 9.47 14.50
N LEU A 264 -3.52 8.93 15.55
CA LEU A 264 -2.53 9.65 16.35
C LEU A 264 -1.32 10.10 15.51
N LYS A 265 -0.74 9.21 14.70
CA LYS A 265 0.39 9.57 13.84
C LYS A 265 0.00 10.65 12.83
N VAL A 266 -1.18 10.55 12.21
CA VAL A 266 -1.66 11.55 11.24
C VAL A 266 -1.87 12.91 11.91
N MET A 267 -2.38 12.97 13.14
CA MET A 267 -2.50 14.22 13.89
C MET A 267 -1.12 14.86 14.10
N GLY A 268 -0.12 14.12 14.58
CA GLY A 268 1.21 14.65 14.85
C GLY A 268 1.99 15.04 13.59
N PHE A 269 2.07 14.12 12.62
CA PHE A 269 2.79 14.37 11.36
C PHE A 269 2.06 15.36 10.46
N GLY A 270 0.72 15.39 10.48
CA GLY A 270 -0.06 16.39 9.76
C GLY A 270 0.22 17.80 10.27
N LEU A 271 0.31 18.00 11.59
CA LEU A 271 0.74 19.28 12.17
C LEU A 271 2.16 19.66 11.74
N TYR A 272 3.10 18.71 11.77
CA TYR A 272 4.47 18.94 11.32
C TYR A 272 4.53 19.36 9.84
N LEU A 273 3.78 18.69 8.96
CA LEU A 273 3.75 19.01 7.54
C LEU A 273 3.11 20.39 7.26
N MET A 274 2.15 20.83 8.09
CA MET A 274 1.53 22.15 8.00
C MET A 274 2.40 23.29 8.55
N ASP A 275 3.33 23.00 9.45
CA ASP A 275 4.24 23.98 10.04
C ASP A 275 5.51 24.08 9.19
N GLY A 276 5.47 25.01 8.23
CA GLY A 276 6.49 25.15 7.20
C GLY A 276 6.98 26.59 7.06
N SER A 277 7.70 26.86 5.97
CA SER A 277 8.19 28.19 5.66
C SER A 277 7.06 29.18 5.30
N VAL A 278 5.98 28.66 4.70
CA VAL A 278 4.86 29.44 4.16
C VAL A 278 3.64 29.45 5.11
N SER A 279 3.49 28.42 5.95
CA SER A 279 2.35 28.21 6.84
C SER A 279 2.82 28.04 8.29
N ASN A 280 1.97 28.44 9.24
CA ASN A 280 2.28 28.35 10.65
C ASN A 280 1.05 27.84 11.42
N ILE A 281 1.23 26.77 12.18
CA ILE A 281 0.12 26.10 12.88
C ILE A 281 -0.54 26.98 13.94
N TYR A 282 0.21 27.89 14.60
CA TYR A 282 -0.36 28.82 15.56
C TYR A 282 -1.27 29.86 14.90
N LYS A 283 -0.99 30.26 13.64
CA LYS A 283 -1.90 31.10 12.87
C LYS A 283 -3.18 30.36 12.50
N LEU A 284 -3.09 29.07 12.18
CA LEU A 284 -4.25 28.22 11.91
C LEU A 284 -5.10 28.02 13.16
N ASP A 285 -4.47 27.83 14.33
CA ASP A 285 -5.14 27.74 15.63
C ASP A 285 -5.84 29.06 15.99
N ALA A 286 -5.17 30.21 15.79
CA ALA A 286 -5.77 31.53 16.00
C ALA A 286 -6.99 31.78 15.10
N LYS A 287 -7.00 31.23 13.88
CA LYS A 287 -8.14 31.23 12.95
C LYS A 287 -9.20 30.17 13.27
N LYS A 288 -9.01 29.38 14.35
CA LYS A 288 -9.84 28.23 14.74
C LYS A 288 -9.95 27.16 13.66
N ARG A 289 -8.96 27.07 12.78
CA ARG A 289 -8.91 26.08 11.71
C ARG A 289 -8.47 24.70 12.21
N ILE A 290 -7.60 24.69 13.21
CA ILE A 290 -7.20 23.53 14.01
C ILE A 290 -7.33 23.89 15.49
N ASN A 291 -7.30 22.91 16.38
CA ASN A 291 -7.30 23.14 17.82
C ASN A 291 -6.10 22.42 18.46
N LEU A 292 -5.01 23.17 18.64
CA LEU A 292 -3.75 22.63 19.17
C LEU A 292 -3.92 22.14 20.62
N SER A 293 -4.68 22.87 21.44
CA SER A 293 -4.95 22.50 22.84
C SER A 293 -5.70 21.16 22.95
N LYS A 294 -6.54 20.85 21.98
CA LYS A 294 -7.28 19.59 21.90
C LYS A 294 -6.36 18.45 21.45
N ILE A 295 -5.56 18.68 20.42
CA ILE A 295 -4.63 17.69 19.88
C ILE A 295 -3.54 17.33 20.92
N ASP A 296 -2.99 18.32 21.61
CA ASP A 296 -1.94 18.15 22.63
C ASP A 296 -2.35 17.21 23.79
N LYS A 297 -3.65 17.14 24.11
CA LYS A 297 -4.16 16.22 25.15
C LYS A 297 -3.94 14.75 24.82
N TYR A 298 -3.76 14.38 23.56
CA TYR A 298 -3.58 12.98 23.16
C TYR A 298 -2.12 12.54 23.08
N PHE A 299 -1.17 13.48 23.20
CA PHE A 299 0.27 13.21 23.15
C PHE A 299 0.98 13.38 24.50
N LYS A 300 0.25 13.83 25.54
CA LYS A 300 0.67 13.82 26.95
C LYS A 300 0.33 12.49 27.61
#